data_AF-A0A178IQH7-F1
#
_entry.id   AF-A0A178IQH7-F1
#
_cell.length_a   1.000
_cell.length_b   1.000
_cell.length_c   1.000
_cell.angle_alpha   90.00
_cell.angle_beta   90.00
_cell.angle_gamma   90.00
#
_symmetry.space_group_name_H-M   'P 1'
#
loop_
_entity.id
_entity.type
_entity.pdbx_description
1 polymer ?
#
loop_
_entity_poly.entity_id
_entity_poly.type
_entity_poly.pdbx_seq_one_letter_code
_entity_poly.pdbx_strand_id
1 'polypeptide(L)'
;MRGVALHPAKRFMNTAKHTNLEISLDIEAMKAPVIKKNTVFVVGISGGKDSAATLLWMIYESGVARARIKATFADTGNEHTWTYGHIKKLAGLTGVEIETLRPERDFFALALYKRRFPSVKARFCTQCLKIYPSQQCIQRLRYWGLDPISVSGVRADESPERAGLPEWSWSKTLNCPQWRPLLRWTLDDVKAIHARHNIPLNPLYAIGAHRVGCWPCIMSRKTEIRTIALKFPERITEIRNAENKFEQDYGRYSSFFAASTIPERFRSKPYTLPDGTAIKVATIDDIVRWSMTGKRAQGGYLNNSAKEPITCSSGFCE
;
A
#
# COMPACT_ATOMS: atom_id res chain seq x y z
N MET A 1 -55.39 19.03 -9.42
CA MET A 1 -54.22 19.26 -8.54
C MET A 1 -54.21 18.18 -7.46
N ARG A 2 -53.35 17.16 -7.59
CA ARG A 2 -53.13 16.13 -6.56
C ARG A 2 -51.65 16.16 -6.21
N GLY A 3 -51.35 16.49 -4.96
CA GLY A 3 -49.99 16.60 -4.43
C GLY A 3 -49.34 15.23 -4.29
N VAL A 4 -48.12 15.10 -4.79
CA VAL A 4 -47.28 13.91 -4.63
C VAL A 4 -46.45 14.10 -3.36
N ALA A 5 -46.73 13.27 -2.36
CA ALA A 5 -45.98 13.24 -1.11
C ALA A 5 -44.61 12.56 -1.32
N LEU A 6 -43.54 13.34 -1.13
CA LEU A 6 -42.17 12.84 -1.08
C LEU A 6 -41.97 12.00 0.20
N HIS A 7 -41.70 10.71 0.03
CA HIS A 7 -41.27 9.83 1.13
C HIS A 7 -39.82 10.15 1.54
N PRO A 8 -39.52 10.32 2.84
CA PRO A 8 -38.15 10.56 3.29
C PRO A 8 -37.32 9.28 3.21
N ALA A 9 -36.10 9.42 2.68
CA ALA A 9 -35.10 8.36 2.61
C ALA A 9 -34.83 7.76 4.00
N LYS A 10 -35.09 6.46 4.16
CA LYS A 10 -34.73 5.71 5.37
C LYS A 10 -33.21 5.72 5.53
N ARG A 11 -32.77 6.42 6.58
CA ARG A 11 -31.41 6.48 7.09
C ARG A 11 -31.03 5.09 7.61
N PHE A 12 -30.27 4.31 6.83
CA PHE A 12 -29.70 3.05 7.29
C PHE A 12 -28.62 3.35 8.35
N MET A 13 -29.01 3.34 9.63
CA MET A 13 -28.07 3.27 10.75
C MET A 13 -27.51 1.85 10.81
N ASN A 14 -26.32 1.65 10.25
CA ASN A 14 -25.63 0.37 10.34
C ASN A 14 -24.74 0.37 11.59
N THR A 15 -25.29 -0.08 12.72
CA THR A 15 -24.55 -0.39 13.95
C THR A 15 -23.91 -1.78 13.83
N ALA A 16 -22.93 -1.90 12.94
CA ALA A 16 -22.14 -3.12 12.86
C ALA A 16 -21.11 -3.15 14.01
N LYS A 17 -21.38 -3.99 15.02
CA LYS A 17 -20.42 -4.37 16.06
C LYS A 17 -19.13 -4.85 15.37
N HIS A 18 -18.02 -4.18 15.66
CA HIS A 18 -16.69 -4.54 15.18
C HIS A 18 -16.24 -5.85 15.85
N THR A 19 -16.63 -6.99 15.31
CA THR A 19 -15.98 -8.26 15.59
C THR A 19 -14.63 -8.29 14.88
N ASN A 20 -13.59 -8.65 15.63
CA ASN A 20 -12.24 -8.90 15.11
C ASN A 20 -12.31 -10.04 14.10
N LEU A 21 -12.44 -9.73 12.81
CA LEU A 21 -12.07 -10.67 11.76
C LEU A 21 -10.55 -10.76 11.76
N GLU A 22 -10.04 -11.85 12.32
CA GLU A 22 -8.77 -12.41 11.87
C GLU A 22 -8.87 -12.52 10.34
N ILE A 23 -8.07 -11.74 9.63
CA ILE A 23 -7.94 -11.87 8.19
C ILE A 23 -7.07 -13.11 7.98
N SER A 24 -7.66 -14.30 8.19
CA SER A 24 -7.14 -15.50 7.56
C SER A 24 -7.24 -15.26 6.06
N LEU A 25 -6.11 -15.41 5.37
CA LEU A 25 -6.11 -15.51 3.92
C LEU A 25 -6.73 -16.87 3.61
N ASP A 26 -8.07 -16.95 3.66
CA ASP A 26 -8.84 -18.10 3.22
C ASP A 26 -8.68 -18.22 1.70
N ILE A 27 -7.55 -18.78 1.31
CA ILE A 27 -7.14 -18.96 -0.07
C ILE A 27 -7.53 -20.37 -0.44
N GLU A 28 -8.59 -20.47 -1.23
CA GLU A 28 -9.02 -21.74 -1.79
C GLU A 28 -8.28 -21.93 -3.10
N ALA A 29 -7.34 -22.88 -3.13
CA ALA A 29 -6.64 -23.23 -4.35
C ALA A 29 -7.66 -23.64 -5.41
N MET A 30 -7.45 -23.17 -6.64
CA MET A 30 -8.32 -23.54 -7.75
C MET A 30 -7.49 -23.83 -8.99
N LYS A 31 -8.06 -24.61 -9.92
CA LYS A 31 -7.49 -24.72 -11.26
C LYS A 31 -7.72 -23.42 -12.03
N ALA A 32 -6.88 -23.15 -13.02
CA ALA A 32 -7.08 -22.02 -13.93
C ALA A 32 -8.50 -22.09 -14.53
N PRO A 33 -9.31 -21.01 -14.42
CA PRO A 33 -10.67 -21.02 -14.95
C PRO A 33 -10.66 -20.92 -16.48
N VAL A 34 -11.75 -21.34 -17.12
CA VAL A 34 -11.97 -21.08 -18.54
C VAL A 34 -12.11 -19.56 -18.73
N ILE A 35 -11.22 -18.98 -19.54
CA ILE A 35 -11.22 -17.55 -19.82
C ILE A 35 -12.32 -17.23 -20.83
N LYS A 36 -13.39 -16.57 -20.37
CA LYS A 36 -14.53 -16.20 -21.19
C LYS A 36 -14.21 -14.99 -22.07
N LYS A 37 -15.02 -14.77 -23.12
CA LYS A 37 -14.88 -13.62 -24.03
C LYS A 37 -14.96 -12.27 -23.28
N ASN A 38 -15.80 -12.18 -22.26
CA ASN A 38 -16.01 -10.99 -21.43
C ASN A 38 -15.08 -10.92 -20.20
N THR A 39 -14.06 -11.79 -20.08
CA THR A 39 -13.13 -11.75 -18.95
C THR A 39 -12.21 -10.54 -19.04
N VAL A 40 -12.09 -9.81 -17.92
CA VAL A 40 -11.19 -8.66 -17.73
C VAL A 40 -10.20 -8.97 -16.60
N PHE A 41 -8.94 -8.65 -16.82
CA PHE A 41 -7.85 -8.87 -15.87
C PHE A 41 -7.57 -7.57 -15.11
N VAL A 42 -7.88 -7.55 -13.83
CA VAL A 42 -7.72 -6.39 -12.96
C VAL A 42 -6.37 -6.46 -12.26
N VAL A 43 -5.41 -5.67 -12.73
CA VAL A 43 -4.03 -5.66 -12.24
C VAL A 43 -3.86 -4.57 -11.17
N GLY A 44 -3.65 -4.97 -9.92
CA GLY A 44 -3.42 -4.03 -8.82
C GLY A 44 -1.98 -3.51 -8.79
N ILE A 45 -1.81 -2.21 -9.02
CA ILE A 45 -0.53 -1.50 -8.98
C ILE A 45 -0.37 -0.84 -7.61
N SER A 46 0.76 -1.06 -6.94
CA SER A 46 1.09 -0.42 -5.66
C SER A 46 2.19 0.63 -5.78
N GLY A 47 2.83 0.72 -6.94
CA GLY A 47 4.03 1.50 -7.18
C GLY A 47 5.32 0.80 -6.75
N GLY A 48 5.23 -0.45 -6.29
CA GLY A 48 6.37 -1.32 -6.05
C GLY A 48 6.79 -2.13 -7.30
N LYS A 49 8.04 -2.62 -7.26
CA LYS A 49 8.68 -3.36 -8.36
C LYS A 49 7.85 -4.54 -8.87
N ASP A 50 7.30 -5.35 -7.98
CA ASP A 50 6.60 -6.59 -8.36
C ASP A 50 5.25 -6.27 -9.04
N SER A 51 4.56 -5.21 -8.58
CA SER A 51 3.30 -4.77 -9.17
C SER A 51 3.49 -4.15 -10.56
N ALA A 52 4.58 -3.41 -10.76
CA ALA A 52 4.95 -2.88 -12.07
C ALA A 52 5.37 -4.01 -13.02
N ALA A 53 6.22 -4.94 -12.57
CA ALA A 53 6.58 -6.14 -13.33
C ALA A 53 5.34 -6.95 -13.75
N THR A 54 4.33 -7.08 -12.88
CA THR A 54 3.08 -7.78 -13.21
C THR A 54 2.35 -7.10 -14.36
N LEU A 55 2.27 -5.77 -14.33
CA LEU A 55 1.65 -5.01 -15.42
C LEU A 55 2.42 -5.20 -16.73
N LEU A 56 3.75 -5.13 -16.69
CA LEU A 56 4.58 -5.33 -17.89
C LEU A 56 4.40 -6.72 -18.47
N TRP A 57 4.43 -7.75 -17.61
CA TRP A 57 4.22 -9.12 -18.04
C TRP A 57 2.83 -9.31 -18.66
N MET A 58 1.79 -8.78 -18.02
CA MET A 58 0.42 -8.80 -18.55
C MET A 58 0.34 -8.14 -19.93
N ILE A 59 1.01 -7.01 -20.10
CA ILE A 59 0.94 -6.21 -21.32
C ILE A 59 1.72 -6.84 -22.48
N TYR A 60 2.93 -7.34 -22.22
CA TYR A 60 3.90 -7.67 -23.27
C TYR A 60 4.13 -9.17 -23.46
N GLU A 61 3.90 -9.99 -22.44
CA GLU A 61 4.33 -11.40 -22.43
C GLU A 61 3.18 -12.40 -22.21
N SER A 62 2.05 -11.98 -21.61
CA SER A 62 0.96 -12.88 -21.25
C SER A 62 0.09 -13.37 -22.42
N GLY A 63 0.16 -12.72 -23.58
CA GLY A 63 -0.75 -12.94 -24.71
C GLY A 63 -2.18 -12.40 -24.51
N VAL A 64 -2.47 -11.77 -23.36
CA VAL A 64 -3.77 -11.13 -23.11
C VAL A 64 -3.89 -9.84 -23.94
N ALA A 65 -5.00 -9.70 -24.68
CA ALA A 65 -5.29 -8.49 -25.43
C ALA A 65 -5.37 -7.27 -24.48
N ARG A 66 -4.68 -6.18 -24.81
CA ARG A 66 -4.57 -4.97 -23.95
C ARG A 66 -5.92 -4.41 -23.51
N ALA A 67 -6.93 -4.46 -24.38
CA ALA A 67 -8.30 -4.02 -24.09
C ALA A 67 -8.98 -4.79 -22.93
N ARG A 68 -8.42 -5.93 -22.54
CA ARG A 68 -8.90 -6.77 -21.44
C ARG A 68 -8.11 -6.57 -20.14
N ILE A 69 -7.13 -5.65 -20.13
CA ILE A 69 -6.30 -5.35 -18.97
C ILE A 69 -6.80 -4.05 -18.34
N LYS A 70 -7.20 -4.12 -17.08
CA LYS A 70 -7.60 -2.95 -16.28
C LYS A 70 -6.59 -2.77 -15.16
N ALA A 71 -5.72 -1.77 -15.26
CA ALA A 71 -4.79 -1.44 -14.19
C ALA A 71 -5.47 -0.52 -13.16
N THR A 72 -5.26 -0.80 -11.87
CA THR A 72 -5.82 0.00 -10.78
C THR A 72 -4.75 0.36 -9.75
N PHE A 73 -4.84 1.55 -9.16
CA PHE A 73 -3.98 1.99 -8.06
C PHE A 73 -4.87 2.38 -6.88
N ALA A 74 -4.75 1.66 -5.76
CA ALA A 74 -5.48 1.97 -4.53
C ALA A 74 -4.74 3.06 -3.76
N ASP A 75 -5.24 4.29 -3.87
CA ASP A 75 -4.64 5.48 -3.27
C ASP A 75 -5.03 5.58 -1.80
N THR A 76 -4.05 5.38 -0.90
CA THR A 76 -4.31 5.46 0.53
C THR A 76 -4.20 6.89 1.07
N GLY A 77 -3.73 7.83 0.24
CA GLY A 77 -3.34 9.18 0.65
C GLY A 77 -2.13 9.20 1.59
N ASN A 78 -1.38 8.09 1.69
CA ASN A 78 -0.25 7.94 2.61
C ASN A 78 1.02 7.48 1.88
N GLU A 79 0.99 7.43 0.55
CA GLU A 79 2.12 7.15 -0.31
C GLU A 79 3.05 8.38 -0.39
N HIS A 80 4.32 8.14 -0.75
CA HIS A 80 5.23 9.24 -1.06
C HIS A 80 4.85 9.92 -2.39
N THR A 81 5.09 11.22 -2.52
CA THR A 81 4.90 11.99 -3.77
C THR A 81 5.58 11.34 -4.97
N TRP A 82 6.78 10.79 -4.77
CA TRP A 82 7.51 10.08 -5.83
C TRP A 82 6.82 8.79 -6.30
N THR A 83 6.03 8.14 -5.45
CA THR A 83 5.22 6.99 -5.86
C THR A 83 4.11 7.42 -6.80
N TYR A 84 3.41 8.52 -6.53
CA TYR A 84 2.43 9.07 -7.46
C TYR A 84 3.05 9.45 -8.80
N GLY A 85 4.23 10.10 -8.78
CA GLY A 85 5.00 10.40 -9.99
C GLY A 85 5.40 9.13 -10.75
N HIS A 86 5.80 8.08 -10.05
CA HIS A 86 6.13 6.79 -10.64
C HIS A 86 4.92 6.10 -11.28
N ILE A 87 3.74 6.12 -10.65
CA ILE A 87 2.49 5.59 -11.24
C ILE A 87 2.15 6.34 -12.53
N LYS A 88 2.22 7.68 -12.53
CA LYS A 88 1.98 8.50 -13.72
C LYS A 88 2.98 8.17 -14.84
N LYS A 89 4.26 8.03 -14.50
CA LYS A 89 5.31 7.63 -15.45
C LYS A 89 5.07 6.24 -16.03
N LEU A 90 4.67 5.28 -15.19
CA LEU A 90 4.34 3.92 -15.63
C LEU A 90 3.17 3.93 -16.62
N ALA A 91 2.10 4.67 -16.33
CA ALA A 91 0.97 4.84 -17.25
C ALA A 91 1.41 5.46 -18.58
N GLY A 92 2.21 6.53 -18.55
CA GLY A 92 2.71 7.21 -19.74
C GLY A 92 3.62 6.33 -20.62
N LEU A 93 4.55 5.59 -20.02
CA LEU A 93 5.49 4.73 -20.75
C LEU A 93 4.83 3.47 -21.32
N THR A 94 3.82 2.95 -20.63
CA THR A 94 3.10 1.74 -21.08
C THR A 94 1.90 2.05 -21.97
N GLY A 95 1.41 3.29 -21.98
CA GLY A 95 0.15 3.65 -22.66
C GLY A 95 -1.09 2.98 -22.05
N VAL A 96 -0.99 2.41 -20.85
CA VAL A 96 -2.13 1.83 -20.12
C VAL A 96 -2.64 2.85 -19.12
N GLU A 97 -3.95 3.10 -19.14
CA GLU A 97 -4.62 3.90 -18.13
C GLU A 97 -4.61 3.14 -16.79
N ILE A 98 -4.09 3.79 -15.74
CA ILE A 98 -4.12 3.28 -14.37
C ILE A 98 -5.23 4.02 -13.62
N GLU A 99 -6.35 3.35 -13.39
CA GLU A 99 -7.48 3.93 -12.65
C GLU A 99 -7.10 4.09 -11.17
N THR A 100 -7.19 5.30 -10.65
CA THR A 100 -6.98 5.55 -9.22
C THR A 100 -8.26 5.26 -8.44
N LEU A 101 -8.22 4.25 -7.58
CA LEU A 101 -9.30 3.90 -6.66
C LEU A 101 -9.13 4.69 -5.36
N ARG A 102 -9.93 5.75 -5.20
CA ARG A 102 -9.88 6.62 -4.02
C ARG A 102 -10.96 6.23 -3.00
N PRO A 103 -10.59 5.90 -1.75
CA PRO A 103 -11.55 5.76 -0.67
C PRO A 103 -12.13 7.11 -0.25
N GLU A 104 -13.26 7.10 0.47
CA GLU A 104 -13.90 8.31 1.03
C GLU A 104 -12.97 9.08 2.00
N ARG A 105 -12.07 8.37 2.69
CA ARG A 105 -11.12 8.91 3.65
C ARG A 105 -9.72 8.43 3.29
N ASP A 106 -8.75 9.33 3.30
CA ASP A 106 -7.33 8.94 3.30
C ASP A 106 -6.92 8.29 4.63
N PHE A 107 -5.66 7.89 4.73
CA PHE A 107 -5.11 7.22 5.89
C PHE A 107 -5.27 8.01 7.20
N PHE A 108 -4.97 9.31 7.21
CA PHE A 108 -5.01 10.12 8.43
C PHE A 108 -6.45 10.43 8.81
N ALA A 109 -7.30 10.78 7.84
CA ALA A 109 -8.74 10.96 8.06
C ALA A 109 -9.40 9.67 8.56
N LEU A 110 -8.98 8.51 8.05
CA LEU A 110 -9.47 7.21 8.51
C LEU A 110 -8.98 6.90 9.94
N ALA A 111 -7.74 7.25 10.28
CA ALA A 111 -7.22 7.08 11.63
C ALA A 111 -8.02 7.92 12.64
N LEU A 112 -8.32 9.19 12.31
CA LEU A 112 -9.18 10.06 13.12
C LEU A 112 -10.59 9.47 13.25
N TYR A 113 -11.20 9.03 12.15
CA TYR A 113 -12.52 8.38 12.17
C TYR A 113 -12.55 7.13 13.06
N LYS A 114 -11.50 6.29 13.01
CA LYS A 114 -11.35 5.12 13.88
C LYS A 114 -10.85 5.48 15.29
N ARG A 115 -10.57 6.76 15.54
CA ARG A 115 -10.00 7.34 16.76
C ARG A 115 -8.68 6.68 17.19
N ARG A 116 -7.93 6.08 16.27
CA ARG A 116 -6.61 5.47 16.51
C ARG A 116 -5.90 5.24 15.19
N PHE A 117 -4.57 5.15 15.22
CA PHE A 117 -3.80 4.61 14.09
C PHE A 117 -4.01 3.09 13.91
N PRO A 118 -3.79 2.57 12.68
CA PRO A 118 -3.84 1.13 12.44
C PRO A 118 -2.66 0.43 13.13
N SER A 119 -2.82 -0.87 13.39
CA SER A 119 -1.77 -1.71 13.99
C SER A 119 -1.61 -3.01 13.21
N VAL A 120 -0.56 -3.78 13.51
CA VAL A 120 -0.34 -5.10 12.89
C VAL A 120 -1.55 -6.03 13.11
N LYS A 121 -2.16 -5.97 14.31
CA LYS A 121 -3.35 -6.75 14.65
C LYS A 121 -4.63 -6.18 14.03
N ALA A 122 -4.73 -4.86 13.91
CA ALA A 122 -5.92 -4.19 13.41
C ALA A 122 -5.60 -3.31 12.20
N ARG A 123 -5.46 -3.97 11.03
CA ARG A 123 -5.09 -3.40 9.74
C ARG A 123 -6.28 -2.81 8.97
N PHE A 124 -7.07 -1.97 9.64
CA PHE A 124 -8.23 -1.33 9.01
C PHE A 124 -7.81 -0.45 7.81
N CYS A 125 -6.57 0.03 7.76
CA CYS A 125 -6.04 0.75 6.59
C CYS A 125 -6.02 -0.15 5.34
N THR A 126 -5.63 -1.42 5.45
CA THR A 126 -5.70 -2.36 4.33
C THR A 126 -7.14 -2.63 3.93
N GLN A 127 -8.03 -2.83 4.90
CA GLN A 127 -9.42 -3.12 4.64
C GLN A 127 -10.13 -1.95 3.94
N CYS A 128 -10.07 -0.75 4.54
CA CYS A 128 -10.82 0.40 4.06
C CYS A 128 -10.17 1.12 2.89
N LEU A 129 -8.84 1.16 2.81
CA LEU A 129 -8.14 1.95 1.79
C LEU A 129 -7.70 1.13 0.58
N LYS A 130 -7.73 -0.21 0.66
CA LYS A 130 -7.30 -1.09 -0.45
C LYS A 130 -8.37 -2.09 -0.84
N ILE A 131 -8.86 -2.87 0.13
CA ILE A 131 -9.81 -3.95 -0.15
C ILE A 131 -11.16 -3.38 -0.60
N TYR A 132 -11.77 -2.46 0.17
CA TYR A 132 -13.10 -1.93 -0.17
C TYR A 132 -13.12 -1.20 -1.53
N PRO A 133 -12.18 -0.30 -1.86
CA PRO A 133 -12.15 0.31 -3.19
C PRO A 133 -11.95 -0.72 -4.32
N SER A 134 -11.12 -1.75 -4.08
CA SER A 134 -10.93 -2.84 -5.06
C SER A 134 -12.20 -3.68 -5.23
N GLN A 135 -12.92 -4.01 -4.15
CA GLN A 135 -14.21 -4.69 -4.22
C GLN A 135 -15.23 -3.88 -5.01
N GLN A 136 -15.31 -2.57 -4.78
CA GLN A 136 -16.19 -1.68 -5.53
C GLN A 136 -15.85 -1.68 -7.03
N CYS A 137 -14.56 -1.67 -7.39
CA CYS A 137 -14.11 -1.81 -8.77
C CYS A 137 -14.60 -3.14 -9.39
N ILE A 138 -14.38 -4.26 -8.70
CA ILE A 138 -14.80 -5.60 -9.13
C ILE A 138 -16.32 -5.69 -9.29
N GLN A 139 -17.08 -5.17 -8.33
CA GLN A 139 -18.55 -5.13 -8.38
C GLN A 139 -19.05 -4.29 -9.55
N ARG A 140 -18.45 -3.13 -9.79
CA ARG A 140 -18.77 -2.26 -10.93
C ARG A 140 -18.52 -2.97 -12.26
N LEU A 141 -17.40 -3.69 -12.41
CA LEU A 141 -17.13 -4.47 -13.63
C LEU A 141 -18.18 -5.56 -13.87
N ARG A 142 -18.60 -6.27 -12.81
CA ARG A 142 -19.67 -7.29 -12.90
C ARG A 142 -21.02 -6.70 -13.27
N TYR A 143 -21.35 -5.55 -12.71
CA TYR A 143 -22.57 -4.82 -13.05
C TYR A 143 -22.66 -4.53 -14.56
N TRP A 144 -21.51 -4.24 -15.19
CA TRP A 144 -21.39 -4.06 -16.65
C TRP A 144 -21.27 -5.36 -17.45
N GLY A 145 -21.55 -6.53 -16.85
CA GLY A 145 -21.54 -7.82 -17.52
C GLY A 145 -20.13 -8.38 -17.81
N LEU A 146 -19.08 -7.86 -17.18
CA LEU A 146 -17.72 -8.39 -17.31
C LEU A 146 -17.43 -9.46 -16.25
N ASP A 147 -16.47 -10.34 -16.56
CA ASP A 147 -16.02 -11.41 -15.66
C ASP A 147 -14.61 -11.09 -15.12
N PRO A 148 -14.48 -10.41 -13.98
CA PRO A 148 -13.18 -9.93 -13.50
C PRO A 148 -12.34 -11.03 -12.84
N ILE A 149 -11.07 -11.07 -13.21
CA ILE A 149 -10.01 -11.85 -12.53
C ILE A 149 -9.03 -10.85 -11.90
N SER A 150 -8.78 -10.98 -10.59
CA SER A 150 -7.76 -10.17 -9.91
C SER A 150 -6.37 -10.71 -10.20
N VAL A 151 -5.45 -9.85 -10.62
CA VAL A 151 -4.06 -10.22 -10.89
C VAL A 151 -3.14 -9.48 -9.91
N SER A 152 -2.23 -10.22 -9.28
CA SER A 152 -1.30 -9.68 -8.28
C SER A 152 0.11 -10.22 -8.45
N GLY A 153 1.11 -9.35 -8.25
CA GLY A 153 2.53 -9.68 -8.32
C GLY A 153 3.13 -10.28 -7.06
N VAL A 154 2.39 -11.13 -6.34
CA VAL A 154 2.93 -11.82 -5.17
C VAL A 154 3.95 -12.85 -5.64
N ARG A 155 5.12 -12.91 -5.00
CA ARG A 155 6.16 -13.91 -5.29
C ARG A 155 6.42 -14.79 -4.07
N ALA A 156 6.73 -16.06 -4.32
CA ALA A 156 6.95 -17.08 -3.30
C ALA A 156 8.16 -16.76 -2.40
N ASP A 157 9.20 -16.15 -2.96
CA ASP A 157 10.44 -15.83 -2.24
C ASP A 157 10.33 -14.62 -1.29
N GLU A 158 9.18 -13.94 -1.23
CA GLU A 158 9.02 -12.74 -0.41
C GLU A 158 8.79 -13.06 1.08
N SER A 159 8.17 -14.22 1.38
CA SER A 159 8.01 -14.74 2.75
C SER A 159 7.60 -16.21 2.78
N PRO A 160 7.80 -16.93 3.90
CA PRO A 160 7.35 -18.33 4.04
C PRO A 160 5.84 -18.51 3.78
N GLU A 161 5.02 -17.56 4.22
CA GLU A 161 3.56 -17.60 3.98
C GLU A 161 3.23 -17.46 2.49
N ARG A 162 4.02 -16.68 1.75
CA ARG A 162 3.84 -16.50 0.30
C ARG A 162 4.32 -17.70 -0.50
N ALA A 163 5.31 -18.44 0.00
CA ALA A 163 5.81 -19.66 -0.63
C ALA A 163 4.75 -20.77 -0.71
N GLY A 164 3.82 -20.82 0.24
CA GLY A 164 2.71 -21.79 0.25
C GLY A 164 1.50 -21.40 -0.61
N LEU A 165 1.52 -20.24 -1.30
CA LEU A 165 0.37 -19.79 -2.08
C LEU A 165 0.27 -20.53 -3.42
N PRO A 166 -0.93 -20.89 -3.89
CA PRO A 166 -1.13 -21.39 -5.24
C PRO A 166 -1.10 -20.25 -6.26
N GLU A 167 -0.74 -20.57 -7.51
CA GLU A 167 -0.77 -19.59 -8.61
C GLU A 167 -2.19 -19.08 -8.86
N TRP A 168 -3.16 -20.00 -8.85
CA TRP A 168 -4.59 -19.72 -8.98
C TRP A 168 -5.33 -20.03 -7.68
N SER A 169 -6.16 -19.08 -7.25
CA SER A 169 -7.03 -19.26 -6.09
C SER A 169 -8.31 -18.47 -6.23
N TRP A 170 -9.37 -18.86 -5.53
CA TRP A 170 -10.50 -17.96 -5.31
C TRP A 170 -10.17 -16.94 -4.21
N SER A 171 -10.31 -15.65 -4.51
CA SER A 171 -10.20 -14.59 -3.50
C SER A 171 -11.56 -14.40 -2.85
N LYS A 172 -11.77 -14.94 -1.64
CA LYS A 172 -12.99 -14.65 -0.87
C LYS A 172 -13.14 -13.15 -0.59
N THR A 173 -12.02 -12.46 -0.37
CA THR A 173 -11.99 -11.02 -0.11
C THR A 173 -12.49 -10.21 -1.29
N LEU A 174 -12.02 -10.45 -2.52
CA LEU A 174 -12.51 -9.73 -3.70
C LEU A 174 -13.73 -10.40 -4.35
N ASN A 175 -14.10 -11.58 -3.84
CA ASN A 175 -15.14 -12.46 -4.35
C ASN A 175 -14.95 -12.80 -5.84
N CYS A 176 -13.72 -13.04 -6.30
CA CYS A 176 -13.38 -13.36 -7.70
C CYS A 176 -12.15 -14.27 -7.81
N PRO A 177 -11.88 -14.89 -8.98
CA PRO A 177 -10.62 -15.61 -9.20
C PRO A 177 -9.43 -14.66 -9.06
N GLN A 178 -8.37 -15.15 -8.41
CA GLN A 178 -7.11 -14.47 -8.25
C GLN A 178 -5.99 -15.25 -8.92
N TRP A 179 -5.19 -14.53 -9.71
CA TRP A 179 -4.04 -15.04 -10.44
C TRP A 179 -2.75 -14.38 -9.98
N ARG A 180 -1.70 -15.19 -9.79
CA ARG A 180 -0.36 -14.78 -9.38
C ARG A 180 0.67 -15.22 -10.42
N PRO A 181 0.71 -14.59 -11.61
CA PRO A 181 1.56 -15.06 -12.72
C PRO A 181 3.06 -15.04 -12.38
N LEU A 182 3.46 -14.15 -11.48
CA LEU A 182 4.86 -14.01 -11.07
C LEU A 182 5.22 -14.84 -9.83
N LEU A 183 4.35 -15.76 -9.38
CA LEU A 183 4.52 -16.46 -8.11
C LEU A 183 5.90 -17.13 -7.99
N ARG A 184 6.39 -17.72 -9.08
CA ARG A 184 7.68 -18.44 -9.12
C ARG A 184 8.86 -17.57 -9.57
N TRP A 185 8.64 -16.29 -9.83
CA TRP A 185 9.70 -15.40 -10.28
C TRP A 185 10.65 -15.03 -9.14
N THR A 186 11.93 -14.96 -9.47
CA THR A 186 12.97 -14.40 -8.62
C THR A 186 12.98 -12.88 -8.68
N LEU A 187 13.74 -12.24 -7.80
CA LEU A 187 13.95 -10.79 -7.87
C LEU A 187 14.66 -10.39 -9.17
N ASP A 188 15.52 -11.24 -9.71
CA ASP A 188 16.25 -10.94 -10.93
C ASP A 188 15.35 -11.04 -12.16
N ASP A 189 14.35 -11.92 -12.18
CA ASP A 189 13.30 -11.93 -13.21
C ASP A 189 12.50 -10.62 -13.20
N VAL A 190 12.15 -10.13 -12.01
CA VAL A 190 11.48 -8.83 -11.83
C VAL A 190 12.34 -7.69 -12.36
N LYS A 191 13.64 -7.66 -12.05
CA LYS A 191 14.54 -6.64 -12.60
C LYS A 191 14.70 -6.79 -14.11
N ALA A 192 14.76 -8.01 -14.61
CA ALA A 192 14.95 -8.29 -16.02
C ALA A 192 13.78 -7.76 -16.85
N ILE A 193 12.53 -7.96 -16.44
CA ILE A 193 11.38 -7.41 -17.20
C ILE A 193 11.37 -5.87 -17.19
N HIS A 194 11.74 -5.26 -16.07
CA HIS A 194 11.88 -3.80 -15.98
C HIS A 194 12.94 -3.27 -16.96
N ALA A 195 14.09 -3.94 -17.02
CA ALA A 195 15.17 -3.59 -17.94
C ALA A 195 14.76 -3.81 -19.41
N ARG A 196 14.17 -4.98 -19.74
CA ARG A 196 13.74 -5.33 -21.10
C ARG A 196 12.75 -4.31 -21.69
N HIS A 197 11.88 -3.73 -20.86
CA HIS A 197 10.88 -2.75 -21.31
C HIS A 197 11.24 -1.30 -20.95
N ASN A 198 12.48 -1.03 -20.54
CA ASN A 198 12.96 0.31 -20.19
C ASN A 198 12.07 1.04 -19.15
N ILE A 199 11.51 0.29 -18.20
CA ILE A 199 10.69 0.84 -17.12
C ILE A 199 11.54 0.94 -15.86
N PRO A 200 11.87 2.16 -15.40
CA PRO A 200 12.66 2.32 -14.20
C PRO A 200 11.88 1.82 -12.98
N LEU A 201 12.61 1.31 -11.99
CA LEU A 201 12.04 1.03 -10.67
C LEU A 201 11.59 2.32 -9.99
N ASN A 202 10.71 2.20 -9.00
CA ASN A 202 10.33 3.34 -8.18
C ASN A 202 11.57 3.97 -7.50
N PRO A 203 11.75 5.31 -7.57
CA PRO A 203 12.94 5.98 -7.05
C PRO A 203 13.16 5.80 -5.54
N LEU A 204 12.12 5.45 -4.77
CA LEU A 204 12.27 5.13 -3.36
C LEU A 204 13.23 3.94 -3.10
N TYR A 205 13.33 3.00 -4.03
CA TYR A 205 14.30 1.91 -3.91
C TYR A 205 15.75 2.41 -3.91
N ALA A 206 16.06 3.47 -4.68
CA ALA A 206 17.40 4.04 -4.79
C ALA A 206 17.89 4.69 -3.47
N ILE A 207 16.95 5.09 -2.60
CA ILE A 207 17.25 5.66 -1.28
C ILE A 207 17.12 4.63 -0.14
N GLY A 208 16.99 3.35 -0.46
CA GLY A 208 17.00 2.26 0.50
C GLY A 208 15.64 1.82 1.04
N ALA A 209 14.52 2.20 0.39
CA ALA A 209 13.22 1.62 0.72
C ALA A 209 13.23 0.12 0.37
N HIS A 210 12.78 -0.73 1.31
CA HIS A 210 12.69 -2.17 1.05
C HIS A 210 11.34 -2.53 0.40
N ARG A 211 10.27 -1.83 0.80
CA ARG A 211 8.95 -1.94 0.19
C ARG A 211 8.41 -0.56 -0.14
N VAL A 212 7.68 -0.48 -1.24
CA VAL A 212 7.00 0.74 -1.68
C VAL A 212 5.49 0.57 -1.51
N GLY A 213 4.87 1.63 -1.01
CA GLY A 213 3.45 1.74 -0.70
C GLY A 213 3.28 2.96 0.20
N CYS A 214 2.60 2.80 1.33
CA CYS A 214 2.55 3.80 2.38
C CYS A 214 3.95 4.20 2.87
N TRP A 215 4.19 5.49 3.07
CA TRP A 215 5.49 6.06 3.40
C TRP A 215 5.38 7.04 4.58
N PRO A 216 5.67 6.64 5.83
CA PRO A 216 5.94 5.27 6.27
C PRO A 216 4.67 4.41 6.29
N CYS A 217 4.88 3.10 6.24
CA CYS A 217 3.93 2.12 6.73
C CYS A 217 4.08 1.96 8.25
N ILE A 218 3.02 1.59 8.98
CA ILE A 218 3.09 1.20 10.40
C ILE A 218 4.04 0.02 10.67
N MET A 219 4.46 -0.71 9.63
CA MET A 219 5.42 -1.82 9.67
C MET A 219 6.78 -1.44 9.07
N SER A 220 7.09 -0.15 8.95
CA SER A 220 8.38 0.31 8.42
C SER A 220 9.53 -0.16 9.31
N ARG A 221 10.64 -0.56 8.68
CA ARG A 221 11.82 -0.99 9.41
C ARG A 221 12.56 0.20 10.02
N LYS A 222 13.39 -0.08 11.02
CA LYS A 222 14.27 0.92 11.66
C LYS A 222 15.07 1.74 10.65
N THR A 223 15.59 1.10 9.61
CA THR A 223 16.39 1.76 8.56
C THR A 223 15.52 2.66 7.67
N GLU A 224 14.29 2.27 7.35
CA GLU A 224 13.37 3.09 6.56
C GLU A 224 12.93 4.33 7.34
N ILE A 225 12.61 4.17 8.62
CA ILE A 225 12.31 5.29 9.53
C ILE A 225 13.48 6.28 9.56
N ARG A 226 14.71 5.78 9.67
CA ARG A 226 15.91 6.63 9.62
C ARG A 226 16.01 7.39 8.30
N THR A 227 15.87 6.69 7.16
CA THR A 227 15.90 7.33 5.84
C THR A 227 14.83 8.42 5.73
N ILE A 228 13.62 8.16 6.23
CA ILE A 228 12.53 9.15 6.25
C ILE A 228 12.93 10.35 7.10
N ALA A 229 13.44 10.14 8.32
CA ALA A 229 13.84 11.24 9.18
C ALA A 229 14.97 12.11 8.58
N LEU A 230 15.92 11.49 7.86
CA LEU A 230 17.06 12.20 7.27
C LEU A 230 16.72 12.90 5.96
N LYS A 231 15.88 12.29 5.11
CA LYS A 231 15.60 12.78 3.75
C LYS A 231 14.26 13.50 3.61
N PHE A 232 13.31 13.20 4.50
CA PHE A 232 11.93 13.69 4.47
C PHE A 232 11.46 14.13 5.87
N PRO A 233 12.16 15.07 6.54
CA PRO A 233 11.81 15.50 7.89
C PRO A 233 10.40 16.10 8.00
N GLU A 234 9.88 16.69 6.91
CA GLU A 234 8.50 17.17 6.81
C GLU A 234 7.48 16.04 7.08
N ARG A 235 7.80 14.81 6.66
CA ARG A 235 6.94 13.66 6.87
C ARG A 235 6.88 13.24 8.34
N ILE A 236 7.99 13.38 9.07
CA ILE A 236 8.02 13.19 10.52
C ILE A 236 7.14 14.23 11.21
N THR A 237 7.23 15.49 10.78
CA THR A 237 6.41 16.58 11.32
C THR A 237 4.93 16.36 11.07
N GLU A 238 4.54 15.89 9.89
CA GLU A 238 3.15 15.54 9.58
C GLU A 238 2.60 14.45 10.53
N ILE A 239 3.38 13.39 10.76
CA ILE A 239 3.00 12.32 11.68
C ILE A 239 2.90 12.86 13.11
N ARG A 240 3.86 13.69 13.54
CA ARG A 240 3.84 14.32 14.88
C ARG A 240 2.57 15.14 15.08
N ASN A 241 2.20 15.94 14.09
CA ASN A 241 0.98 16.74 14.12
C ASN A 241 -0.26 15.84 14.17
N ALA A 242 -0.28 14.75 13.40
CA ALA A 242 -1.38 13.79 13.43
C ALA A 242 -1.50 13.07 14.79
N GLU A 243 -0.39 12.69 15.43
CA GLU A 243 -0.40 12.12 16.79
C GLU A 243 -0.96 13.12 17.82
N ASN A 244 -0.50 14.38 17.78
CA ASN A 244 -0.98 15.46 18.66
C ASN A 244 -2.46 15.79 18.44
N LYS A 245 -2.94 15.68 17.20
CA LYS A 245 -4.34 15.92 16.86
C LYS A 245 -5.29 14.97 17.60
N PHE A 246 -4.89 13.73 17.89
CA PHE A 246 -5.73 12.84 18.70
C PHE A 246 -5.94 13.37 20.12
N GLU A 247 -4.90 13.93 20.72
CA GLU A 247 -4.98 14.48 22.08
C GLU A 247 -5.86 15.73 22.10
N GLN A 248 -5.71 16.60 21.10
CA GLN A 248 -6.53 17.80 20.93
C GLN A 248 -8.01 17.48 20.68
N ASP A 249 -8.30 16.54 19.77
CA ASP A 249 -9.68 16.27 19.32
C ASP A 249 -10.43 15.28 20.25
N TYR A 250 -9.71 14.40 20.96
CA TYR A 250 -10.32 13.30 21.73
C TYR A 250 -9.85 13.20 23.18
N GLY A 251 -8.98 14.10 23.66
CA GLY A 251 -8.43 14.04 25.02
C GLY A 251 -7.56 12.81 25.28
N ARG A 252 -7.12 12.11 24.23
CA ARG A 252 -6.26 10.91 24.34
C ARG A 252 -5.24 10.85 23.23
N TYR A 253 -4.04 10.37 23.55
CA TYR A 253 -2.99 10.17 22.56
C TYR A 253 -3.15 8.88 21.75
N SER A 254 -2.74 8.92 20.48
CA SER A 254 -2.54 7.72 19.67
C SER A 254 -1.23 7.82 18.91
N SER A 255 -0.33 6.88 19.15
CA SER A 255 0.93 6.75 18.43
C SER A 255 0.73 6.12 17.04
N PHE A 256 1.43 6.64 16.03
CA PHE A 256 1.45 6.06 14.69
C PHE A 256 2.10 4.68 14.69
N PHE A 257 3.22 4.56 15.40
CA PHE A 257 3.90 3.28 15.65
C PHE A 257 3.48 2.72 17.01
N ALA A 258 3.30 1.40 17.08
CA ALA A 258 2.98 0.75 18.34
C ALA A 258 4.09 0.97 19.37
N ALA A 259 3.74 1.08 20.65
CA ALA A 259 4.75 1.24 21.72
C ALA A 259 5.78 0.09 21.72
N SER A 260 5.37 -1.12 21.34
CA SER A 260 6.25 -2.29 21.19
C SER A 260 7.27 -2.19 20.06
N THR A 261 7.16 -1.21 19.17
CA THR A 261 8.15 -0.95 18.10
C THR A 261 9.51 -0.58 18.67
N ILE A 262 9.57 0.05 19.86
CA ILE A 262 10.82 0.47 20.51
C ILE A 262 10.91 -0.01 21.97
N PRO A 263 12.14 -0.17 22.49
CA PRO A 263 12.35 -0.48 23.91
C PRO A 263 11.76 0.62 24.81
N GLU A 264 11.27 0.22 25.99
CA GLU A 264 10.60 1.12 26.92
C GLU A 264 11.43 2.35 27.32
N ARG A 265 12.76 2.18 27.49
CA ARG A 265 13.69 3.28 27.82
C ARG A 265 13.70 4.44 26.80
N PHE A 266 13.21 4.23 25.58
CA PHE A 266 13.12 5.30 24.57
C PHE A 266 11.78 6.04 24.61
N ARG A 267 10.75 5.48 25.25
CA ARG A 267 9.40 6.05 25.27
C ARG A 267 9.37 7.23 26.24
N SER A 268 8.97 8.40 25.77
CA SER A 268 9.00 9.63 26.57
C SER A 268 7.63 10.11 27.04
N LYS A 269 6.55 9.83 26.30
CA LYS A 269 5.23 10.43 26.58
C LYS A 269 4.46 9.64 27.65
N PRO A 270 4.10 10.27 28.79
CA PRO A 270 3.21 9.65 29.78
C PRO A 270 1.81 9.43 29.20
N TYR A 271 1.17 8.32 29.57
CA TYR A 271 -0.19 8.00 29.16
C TYR A 271 -0.87 7.15 30.23
N THR A 272 -2.12 7.46 30.55
CA THR A 272 -2.91 6.69 31.52
C THR A 272 -3.88 5.79 30.76
N LEU A 273 -3.79 4.48 31.02
CA LEU A 273 -4.74 3.51 30.48
C LEU A 273 -6.13 3.69 31.11
N PRO A 274 -7.21 3.19 30.48
CA PRO A 274 -8.56 3.27 31.04
C PRO A 274 -8.72 2.66 32.43
N ASP A 275 -7.84 1.73 32.82
CA ASP A 275 -7.80 1.10 34.14
C ASP A 275 -7.01 1.93 35.19
N GLY A 276 -6.52 3.12 34.83
CA GLY A 276 -5.73 3.98 35.70
C GLY A 276 -4.22 3.71 35.68
N THR A 277 -3.75 2.67 34.96
CA THR A 277 -2.32 2.34 34.89
C THR A 277 -1.54 3.40 34.13
N ALA A 278 -0.53 3.99 34.78
CA ALA A 278 0.39 4.93 34.14
C ALA A 278 1.45 4.17 33.33
N ILE A 279 1.55 4.46 32.04
CA ILE A 279 2.53 3.89 31.12
C ILE A 279 3.26 4.99 30.34
N LYS A 280 4.35 4.66 29.67
CA LYS A 280 4.97 5.52 28.65
C LYS A 280 4.70 4.97 27.25
N VAL A 281 4.17 5.81 26.38
CA VAL A 281 3.95 5.49 24.96
C VAL A 281 5.05 6.10 24.09
N ALA A 282 5.25 5.52 22.91
CA ALA A 282 6.23 6.01 21.95
C ALA A 282 5.63 7.16 21.12
N THR A 283 6.31 8.30 21.04
CA THR A 283 6.02 9.36 20.06
C THR A 283 6.78 9.07 18.76
N ILE A 284 6.40 9.71 17.66
CA ILE A 284 7.22 9.65 16.44
C ILE A 284 8.66 10.13 16.66
N ASP A 285 8.89 11.10 17.55
CA ASP A 285 10.23 11.59 17.87
C ASP A 285 11.07 10.55 18.63
N ASP A 286 10.46 9.77 19.52
CA ASP A 286 11.13 8.65 20.18
C ASP A 286 11.49 7.56 19.17
N ILE A 287 10.60 7.29 18.21
CA ILE A 287 10.83 6.35 17.11
C ILE A 287 12.01 6.82 16.25
N VAL A 288 12.06 8.11 15.90
CA VAL A 288 13.16 8.71 15.14
C VAL A 288 14.47 8.63 15.93
N ARG A 289 14.49 9.04 17.20
CA ARG A 289 15.67 8.96 18.06
C ARG A 289 16.19 7.53 18.16
N TRP A 290 15.30 6.56 18.38
CA TRP A 290 15.67 5.15 18.38
C TRP A 290 16.22 4.70 17.03
N SER A 291 15.66 5.16 15.91
CA SER A 291 16.13 4.80 14.57
C SER A 291 17.59 5.19 14.32
N MET A 292 18.08 6.25 14.99
CA MET A 292 19.46 6.73 14.95
C MET A 292 20.43 5.94 15.84
N THR A 293 20.00 4.85 16.47
CA THR A 293 20.87 4.06 17.36
C THR A 293 21.42 2.78 16.71
N GLY A 294 22.55 2.28 17.23
CA GLY A 294 23.20 1.01 16.84
C GLY A 294 24.38 1.18 15.88
N LYS A 295 25.17 0.11 15.68
CA LYS A 295 26.43 0.14 14.90
C LYS A 295 26.27 0.72 13.48
N ARG A 296 25.18 0.37 12.77
CA ARG A 296 24.86 0.91 11.43
C ARG A 296 24.42 2.39 11.43
N ALA A 297 24.20 3.01 12.60
CA ALA A 297 23.94 4.45 12.70
C ALA A 297 25.22 5.27 12.78
N GLN A 298 26.29 4.66 13.30
CA GLN A 298 27.60 5.30 13.50
C GLN A 298 28.50 5.21 12.26
N GLY A 299 28.14 4.41 11.24
CA GLY A 299 28.86 4.34 9.98
C GLY A 299 28.05 3.63 8.89
N GLY A 300 28.05 4.20 7.69
CA GLY A 300 27.64 3.51 6.46
C GLY A 300 26.20 3.79 6.00
N TYR A 301 25.97 5.00 5.51
CA TYR A 301 25.06 5.33 4.38
C TYR A 301 25.30 6.77 3.87
N LEU A 302 26.09 7.57 4.61
CA LEU A 302 26.57 8.89 4.18
C LEU A 302 27.82 8.84 3.27
N ASN A 303 28.39 7.66 3.00
CA ASN A 303 29.55 7.48 2.12
C ASN A 303 29.19 6.90 0.73
N ASN A 304 27.98 7.15 0.24
CA ASN A 304 27.81 7.29 -1.20
C ASN A 304 27.50 8.77 -1.42
N SER A 305 28.59 9.51 -1.65
CA SER A 305 28.53 10.80 -2.33
C SER A 305 27.50 10.71 -3.45
N ALA A 306 26.66 11.73 -3.51
CA ALA A 306 25.92 12.05 -4.72
C ALA A 306 26.94 12.03 -5.87
N LYS A 307 26.97 10.93 -6.64
CA LYS A 307 27.38 11.05 -8.03
C LYS A 307 26.31 11.91 -8.65
N GLU A 308 26.71 13.12 -9.01
CA GLU A 308 25.94 14.05 -9.83
C GLU A 308 25.17 13.30 -10.92
N PRO A 309 23.95 13.74 -11.28
CA PRO A 309 23.27 13.16 -12.42
C PRO A 309 24.20 13.26 -13.63
N ILE A 310 24.49 12.11 -14.22
CA ILE A 310 25.29 11.96 -15.45
C ILE A 310 24.76 13.01 -16.44
N THR A 311 25.60 14.00 -16.71
CA THR A 311 25.37 15.00 -17.74
C THR A 311 25.14 14.26 -19.06
N CYS A 312 24.00 14.55 -19.69
CA CYS A 312 23.65 14.11 -21.03
C CYS A 312 24.82 14.40 -21.97
N SER A 313 25.50 13.34 -22.39
CA SER A 313 26.62 13.35 -23.34
C SER A 313 26.23 12.56 -24.59
N SER A 314 25.04 12.87 -25.12
CA SER A 314 24.65 12.48 -26.47
C SER A 314 24.35 13.75 -27.26
N GLY A 315 25.34 14.20 -28.03
CA GLY A 315 25.20 15.28 -28.99
C GLY A 315 24.28 14.88 -30.13
N PHE A 316 22.99 15.06 -29.92
CA PHE A 316 21.96 15.13 -30.97
C PHE A 316 20.89 16.12 -30.50
N CYS A 317 21.23 17.41 -30.62
CA CYS A 317 20.28 18.51 -30.71
C CYS A 317 20.67 19.29 -31.97
N GLU A 318 19.89 19.10 -33.04
CA GLU A 318 19.52 20.19 -33.95
C GLU A 318 18.13 20.68 -33.53
#